data_AF-A0ABD0VUA1-F1
#
_entry.id   AF-A0ABD0VUA1-F1
#
_cell.length_a   1.000
_cell.length_b   1.000
_cell.length_c   1.000
_cell.angle_alpha   90.00
_cell.angle_beta   90.00
_cell.angle_gamma   90.00
#
_symmetry.space_group_name_H-M   'P 1'
#
loop_
_entity.id
_entity.type
_entity.pdbx_description
1 polymer ?
#
loop_
_entity_poly.entity_id
_entity_poly.type
_entity_poly.pdbx_seq_one_letter_code
_entity_poly.pdbx_strand_id
1 'polypeptide(L)'
;MAEYVALSGGQGEEAEPVDSKAKRRRIASLDVFRGLSIALMIFVDYAGSIFPFVAHSPWHGVRLADFVTPFFLFIAGISLSLVYKKTSNKLQATQQAVLRALELFLLGILLQGGYFHGVNSLSFGIDVEKIRWSGILQRIAVGYVIAAVCEIWLSNTPRNAGHVGVFFRNYFLHWIVLVSLSGIYLGLLYGLYVPDWQFEVQQANLSDFYKNSTYIIKKVNCGVRGDLGPACNSAGMIDRYVLGIEHLYKKSAYRNLKVCQNTEGGGFSDNLPSWCQAPFDPEGILGSFMTAVTCILGLQYGHILVQLEDHKDRLKHWLQFSVSVFSFGLFLNLIGDPLNKQLYTVSYALLTTGSAGLTFCALYVLVDVGGYRCLTCILEWMGRHSLSIFILVPSNVAIIVLQGFYWRNPKNNIVHWVLSFSVDR
;
A
#
# COMPACT_ATOMS: atom_id res chain seq x y z
N MET A 1 16.85 1.19 10.94
CA MET A 1 18.28 1.56 11.05
C MET A 1 18.97 0.30 11.53
N ALA A 2 19.60 -0.47 10.64
CA ALA A 2 20.19 -1.75 11.00
C ALA A 2 21.71 -1.65 10.79
N GLU A 3 22.43 -1.61 11.91
CA GLU A 3 23.86 -1.85 11.95
C GLU A 3 24.15 -3.29 11.51
N TYR A 4 25.14 -3.42 10.62
CA TYR A 4 25.69 -4.69 10.18
C TYR A 4 26.55 -5.27 11.31
N VAL A 5 26.13 -6.39 11.90
CA VAL A 5 27.01 -7.24 12.70
C VAL A 5 27.48 -8.39 11.81
N ALA A 6 28.77 -8.36 11.45
CA ALA A 6 29.46 -9.47 10.81
C ALA A 6 30.13 -10.33 11.89
N LEU A 7 29.79 -11.61 11.96
CA LEU A 7 30.47 -12.60 12.80
C LEU A 7 31.73 -13.09 12.06
N SER A 8 32.91 -12.86 12.65
CA SER A 8 34.20 -13.35 12.16
C SER A 8 34.57 -14.69 12.77
N GLY A 9 35.23 -15.56 12.00
CA GLY A 9 35.99 -16.68 12.53
C GLY A 9 36.91 -17.28 11.46
N GLY A 10 38.21 -17.42 11.80
CA GLY A 10 39.16 -18.32 11.12
C GLY A 10 40.29 -17.65 10.35
N GLN A 11 41.53 -17.89 10.78
CA GLN A 11 42.81 -17.26 10.44
C GLN A 11 43.45 -17.75 9.12
N GLY A 12 44.36 -16.95 8.55
CA GLY A 12 45.48 -17.44 7.72
C GLY A 12 45.93 -16.56 6.55
N GLU A 13 47.09 -15.93 6.74
CA GLU A 13 48.07 -15.41 5.76
C GLU A 13 47.91 -14.01 5.12
N GLU A 14 48.97 -13.22 5.32
CA GLU A 14 49.17 -11.81 4.98
C GLU A 14 49.41 -11.58 3.48
N ALA A 15 48.65 -10.66 2.89
CA ALA A 15 48.99 -9.92 1.68
C ALA A 15 48.35 -8.53 1.75
N GLU A 16 49.08 -7.51 1.27
CA GLU A 16 48.84 -6.07 1.43
C GLU A 16 47.39 -5.59 1.15
N PRO A 17 46.92 -4.52 1.84
CA PRO A 17 45.54 -4.07 1.73
C PRO A 17 45.34 -3.24 0.44
N VAL A 18 44.85 -3.90 -0.62
CA VAL A 18 44.19 -3.20 -1.72
C VAL A 18 42.82 -2.71 -1.23
N ASP A 19 42.76 -1.45 -0.79
CA ASP A 19 41.51 -0.75 -0.51
C ASP A 19 40.66 -0.66 -1.78
N SER A 20 39.77 -1.64 -1.97
CA SER A 20 38.73 -1.61 -2.98
C SER A 20 37.43 -2.20 -2.43
N LYS A 21 36.94 -1.64 -1.33
CA LYS A 21 35.48 -1.69 -1.09
C LYS A 21 34.81 -0.80 -2.13
N ALA A 22 34.64 -1.32 -3.34
CA ALA A 22 33.76 -0.73 -4.35
C ALA A 22 32.39 -0.50 -3.70
N LYS A 23 32.14 0.75 -3.31
CA LYS A 23 30.89 1.20 -2.68
C LYS A 23 29.77 0.77 -3.61
N ARG A 24 28.92 -0.19 -3.22
CA ARG A 24 27.80 -0.65 -4.04
C ARG A 24 27.01 0.58 -4.49
N ARG A 25 27.07 0.89 -5.78
CA ARG A 25 26.53 2.13 -6.32
C ARG A 25 25.00 2.06 -6.23
N ARG A 26 24.44 2.79 -5.27
CA ARG A 26 23.00 2.88 -5.03
C ARG A 26 22.36 3.59 -6.23
N ILE A 27 21.24 3.06 -6.71
CA ILE A 27 20.52 3.58 -7.88
C ILE A 27 19.62 4.73 -7.40
N ALA A 28 19.89 5.95 -7.86
CA ALA A 28 19.27 7.14 -7.29
C ALA A 28 17.79 7.25 -7.68
N SER A 29 17.41 6.84 -8.90
CA SER A 29 16.00 6.82 -9.32
C SER A 29 15.09 5.96 -8.43
N LEU A 30 15.60 4.90 -7.80
CA LEU A 30 14.81 4.07 -6.88
C LEU A 30 14.45 4.84 -5.61
N ASP A 31 15.41 5.58 -5.05
CA ASP A 31 15.17 6.41 -3.88
C ASP A 31 14.27 7.59 -4.25
N VAL A 32 14.50 8.26 -5.39
CA VAL A 32 13.64 9.36 -5.86
C VAL A 32 12.20 8.90 -6.09
N PHE A 33 11.99 7.74 -6.72
CA PHE A 33 10.65 7.17 -6.91
C PHE A 33 9.96 6.90 -5.58
N ARG A 34 10.67 6.28 -4.62
CA ARG A 34 10.11 6.04 -3.28
C ARG A 34 9.80 7.35 -2.55
N GLY A 35 10.65 8.35 -2.69
CA GLY A 35 10.43 9.68 -2.13
C GLY A 35 9.24 10.39 -2.75
N LEU A 36 9.06 10.28 -4.07
CA LEU A 36 7.87 10.77 -4.78
C LEU A 36 6.61 10.10 -4.22
N SER A 37 6.60 8.79 -4.03
CA SER A 37 5.45 8.09 -3.43
C SER A 37 5.12 8.58 -2.02
N ILE A 38 6.14 8.84 -1.18
CA ILE A 38 5.94 9.41 0.17
C ILE A 38 5.42 10.84 0.09
N ALA A 39 6.00 11.67 -0.77
CA ALA A 39 5.56 13.05 -0.97
C ALA A 39 4.11 13.10 -1.47
N LEU A 40 3.75 12.21 -2.40
CA LEU A 40 2.38 12.10 -2.92
C LEU A 40 1.39 11.68 -1.83
N MET A 41 1.74 10.69 -1.01
CA MET A 41 0.95 10.26 0.14
C MET A 41 0.66 11.41 1.10
N ILE A 42 1.71 12.14 1.51
CA ILE A 42 1.57 13.32 2.38
C ILE A 42 0.65 14.35 1.71
N PHE A 43 0.90 14.66 0.43
CA PHE A 43 0.10 15.62 -0.31
C PHE A 43 -1.39 15.24 -0.33
N VAL A 44 -1.72 13.98 -0.65
CA VAL A 44 -3.12 13.56 -0.78
C VAL A 44 -3.83 13.48 0.58
N ASP A 45 -3.12 13.15 1.65
CA ASP A 45 -3.67 13.10 3.01
C ASP A 45 -4.13 14.48 3.49
N TYR A 46 -3.37 15.54 3.19
CA TYR A 46 -3.71 16.91 3.59
C TYR A 46 -4.59 17.64 2.56
N ALA A 47 -4.36 17.44 1.26
CA ALA A 47 -5.06 18.15 0.20
C ALA A 47 -6.38 17.48 -0.23
N GLY A 48 -6.58 16.19 0.08
CA GLY A 48 -7.74 15.42 -0.36
C GLY A 48 -9.07 15.91 0.19
N SER A 49 -9.09 16.51 1.39
CA SER A 49 -10.31 17.12 1.95
C SER A 49 -10.75 18.38 1.20
N ILE A 50 -9.80 19.09 0.57
CA ILE A 50 -10.03 20.35 -0.14
C ILE A 50 -10.30 20.10 -1.62
N PHE A 51 -9.56 19.18 -2.24
CA PHE A 51 -9.59 18.93 -3.67
C PHE A 51 -10.11 17.52 -3.98
N PRO A 52 -11.37 17.37 -4.47
CA PRO A 52 -11.96 16.06 -4.73
C PRO A 52 -11.18 15.20 -5.72
N PHE A 53 -10.52 15.80 -6.71
CA PHE A 53 -9.70 15.06 -7.70
C PHE A 53 -8.40 14.48 -7.11
N VAL A 54 -7.95 15.02 -5.97
CA VAL A 54 -6.78 14.53 -5.22
C VAL A 54 -7.18 13.39 -4.29
N ALA A 55 -8.37 13.45 -3.71
CA ALA A 55 -8.91 12.45 -2.79
C ALA A 55 -9.09 11.06 -3.43
N HIS A 56 -9.30 10.03 -2.61
CA HIS A 56 -9.66 8.70 -3.09
C HIS A 56 -10.97 8.69 -3.87
N SER A 57 -11.07 7.83 -4.89
CA SER A 57 -12.38 7.55 -5.48
C SER A 57 -13.30 6.89 -4.44
N PRO A 58 -14.59 7.29 -4.34
CA PRO A 58 -15.50 6.69 -3.36
C PRO A 58 -15.67 5.17 -3.52
N TRP A 59 -15.66 4.68 -4.76
CA TRP A 59 -15.76 3.24 -5.03
C TRP A 59 -15.10 2.83 -6.35
N HIS A 60 -15.76 3.04 -7.48
CA HIS A 60 -15.21 2.83 -8.83
C HIS A 60 -14.53 4.09 -9.37
N GLY A 61 -13.55 3.92 -10.25
CA GLY A 61 -12.71 4.97 -10.78
C GLY A 61 -11.38 5.10 -10.04
N VAL A 62 -10.51 5.94 -10.58
CA VAL A 62 -9.16 6.18 -10.04
C VAL A 62 -8.93 7.67 -9.95
N ARG A 63 -8.43 8.13 -8.80
CA ARG A 63 -7.99 9.50 -8.54
C ARG A 63 -6.52 9.50 -8.08
N LEU A 64 -5.95 10.68 -7.87
CA LEU A 64 -4.52 10.82 -7.59
C LEU A 64 -4.07 10.01 -6.36
N ALA A 65 -4.85 10.05 -5.26
CA ALA A 65 -4.56 9.27 -4.06
C ALA A 65 -4.50 7.75 -4.28
N ASP A 66 -5.21 7.25 -5.28
CA ASP A 66 -5.29 5.80 -5.53
C ASP A 66 -3.96 5.25 -6.08
N PHE A 67 -3.09 6.08 -6.65
CA PHE A 67 -1.79 5.62 -7.18
C PHE A 67 -0.72 5.38 -6.09
N VAL A 68 -0.91 5.91 -4.88
CA VAL A 68 0.10 5.89 -3.82
C VAL A 68 0.50 4.47 -3.41
N THR A 69 -0.46 3.63 -3.02
CA THR A 69 -0.18 2.26 -2.56
C THR A 69 0.44 1.40 -3.67
N PRO A 70 -0.10 1.35 -4.91
CA PRO A 70 0.53 0.61 -6.00
C PRO A 70 1.96 1.03 -6.29
N PHE A 71 2.29 2.32 -6.17
CA PHE A 71 3.66 2.80 -6.38
C PHE A 71 4.61 2.23 -5.32
N PHE A 72 4.21 2.16 -4.05
CA PHE A 72 5.00 1.52 -3.00
C PHE A 72 5.23 0.03 -3.24
N LEU A 73 4.18 -0.68 -3.68
CA LEU A 73 4.27 -2.11 -3.97
C LEU A 73 5.19 -2.39 -5.16
N PHE A 74 5.06 -1.58 -6.21
CA PHE A 74 5.90 -1.67 -7.40
C PHE A 74 7.39 -1.47 -7.07
N ILE A 75 7.74 -0.41 -6.34
CA ILE A 75 9.14 -0.12 -5.98
C ILE A 75 9.71 -1.12 -4.95
N ALA A 76 8.85 -1.68 -4.08
CA ALA A 76 9.22 -2.79 -3.21
C ALA A 76 9.60 -4.02 -4.03
N GLY A 77 8.82 -4.33 -5.08
CA GLY A 77 9.13 -5.36 -6.07
C GLY A 77 10.48 -5.17 -6.73
N ILE A 78 10.77 -3.99 -7.28
CA ILE A 78 12.07 -3.69 -7.91
C ILE A 78 13.23 -3.90 -6.92
N SER A 79 13.03 -3.51 -5.65
CA SER A 79 14.06 -3.63 -4.62
C SER A 79 14.41 -5.10 -4.32
N LEU A 80 13.45 -6.02 -4.44
CA LEU A 80 13.65 -7.45 -4.16
C LEU A 80 14.64 -8.10 -5.12
N SER A 81 14.62 -7.75 -6.41
CA SER A 81 15.56 -8.31 -7.38
C SER A 81 17.01 -7.95 -7.06
N LEU A 82 17.23 -6.76 -6.49
CA LEU A 82 18.55 -6.26 -6.12
C LEU A 82 19.05 -6.91 -4.83
N VAL A 83 18.14 -7.12 -3.88
CA VAL A 83 18.46 -7.76 -2.59
C VAL A 83 18.79 -9.24 -2.78
N TYR A 84 17.97 -9.97 -3.55
CA TYR A 84 18.09 -11.42 -3.69
C TYR A 84 18.83 -11.88 -4.96
N LYS A 85 19.45 -10.96 -5.72
CA LYS A 85 20.24 -11.23 -6.94
C LYS A 85 21.22 -12.39 -6.81
N LYS A 86 21.86 -12.53 -5.64
CA LYS A 86 22.84 -13.59 -5.34
C LYS A 86 22.54 -14.20 -3.96
N THR A 87 21.58 -15.11 -3.93
CA THR A 87 21.23 -15.84 -2.71
C THR A 87 21.92 -17.19 -2.68
N SER A 88 22.91 -17.37 -1.80
CA SER A 88 23.59 -18.66 -1.60
C SER A 88 22.77 -19.61 -0.72
N ASN A 89 22.22 -19.10 0.39
CA ASN A 89 21.38 -19.85 1.31
C ASN A 89 19.92 -19.38 1.23
N LYS A 90 19.08 -20.15 0.51
CA LYS A 90 17.66 -19.84 0.29
C LYS A 90 16.84 -19.82 1.59
N LEU A 91 17.16 -20.69 2.55
CA LEU A 91 16.43 -20.76 3.82
C LEU A 91 16.69 -19.52 4.66
N GLN A 92 17.95 -19.12 4.81
CA GLN A 92 18.32 -17.92 5.54
C GLN A 92 17.74 -16.64 4.90
N ALA A 93 17.75 -16.55 3.57
CA ALA A 93 17.13 -15.44 2.85
C ALA A 93 15.61 -15.39 3.06
N THR A 94 14.95 -16.54 3.08
CA THR A 94 13.51 -16.64 3.36
C THR A 94 13.21 -16.18 4.79
N GLN A 95 13.99 -16.62 5.77
CA GLN A 95 13.84 -16.20 7.16
C GLN A 95 13.98 -14.67 7.31
N GLN A 96 14.97 -14.06 6.64
CA GLN A 96 15.14 -12.61 6.63
C GLN A 96 13.95 -11.88 5.98
N ALA A 97 13.41 -12.42 4.88
CA ALA A 97 12.23 -11.87 4.23
C ALA A 97 11.00 -11.90 5.15
N VAL A 98 10.78 -13.04 5.82
CA VAL A 98 9.67 -13.25 6.76
C VAL A 98 9.80 -12.35 7.98
N LEU A 99 10.99 -12.25 8.58
CA LEU A 99 11.22 -11.37 9.74
C LEU A 99 10.93 -9.91 9.40
N ARG A 100 11.42 -9.43 8.25
CA ARG A 100 11.13 -8.06 7.79
C ARG A 100 9.63 -7.83 7.55
N ALA A 101 8.94 -8.81 6.97
CA ALA A 101 7.49 -8.72 6.78
C ALA A 101 6.76 -8.69 8.13
N LEU A 102 7.20 -9.50 9.10
CA LEU A 102 6.64 -9.54 10.44
C LEU A 102 6.88 -8.22 11.20
N GLU A 103 8.06 -7.62 11.10
CA GLU A 103 8.35 -6.29 11.65
C GLU A 103 7.41 -5.22 11.07
N LEU A 104 7.24 -5.20 9.75
CA LEU A 104 6.32 -4.26 9.08
C LEU A 104 4.86 -4.49 9.48
N PHE A 105 4.46 -5.76 9.62
CA PHE A 105 3.11 -6.15 10.02
C PHE A 105 2.80 -5.71 11.45
N LEU A 106 3.69 -6.00 12.40
CA LEU A 106 3.55 -5.60 13.81
C LEU A 106 3.58 -4.08 13.97
N LEU A 107 4.47 -3.40 13.24
CA LEU A 107 4.48 -1.93 13.20
C LEU A 107 3.15 -1.37 12.66
N GLY A 108 2.57 -2.01 11.65
CA GLY A 108 1.25 -1.67 11.12
C GLY A 108 0.13 -1.77 12.16
N ILE A 109 0.10 -2.87 12.91
CA ILE A 109 -0.85 -3.07 14.01
C ILE A 109 -0.67 -1.99 15.09
N LEU A 110 0.58 -1.69 15.46
CA LEU A 110 0.86 -0.66 16.47
C LEU A 110 0.34 0.72 16.06
N LEU A 111 0.56 1.11 14.80
CA LEU A 111 0.16 2.43 14.30
C LEU A 111 -1.35 2.56 14.06
N GLN A 112 -2.01 1.48 13.62
CA GLN A 112 -3.45 1.51 13.28
C GLN A 112 -4.36 1.05 14.41
N GLY A 113 -3.83 0.30 15.37
CA GLY A 113 -4.59 -0.30 16.48
C GLY A 113 -5.10 0.70 17.51
N GLY A 114 -5.00 2.00 17.24
CA GLY A 114 -5.57 3.05 18.09
C GLY A 114 -4.76 3.35 19.35
N TYR A 115 -3.53 2.83 19.48
CA TYR A 115 -2.64 3.15 20.61
C TYR A 115 -2.46 4.66 20.79
N PHE A 116 -2.47 5.38 19.67
CA PHE A 116 -2.52 6.83 19.64
C PHE A 116 -3.94 7.26 19.24
N HIS A 117 -4.71 7.69 20.23
CA HIS A 117 -6.03 8.25 19.99
C HIS A 117 -5.95 9.62 19.31
N GLY A 118 -7.02 10.00 18.60
CA GLY A 118 -7.06 11.23 17.81
C GLY A 118 -6.89 12.50 18.65
N VAL A 119 -6.67 13.61 17.95
CA VAL A 119 -6.38 14.96 18.48
C VAL A 119 -7.35 15.43 19.59
N ASN A 120 -8.52 14.82 19.73
CA ASN A 120 -9.55 15.26 20.68
C ASN A 120 -9.77 14.31 21.87
N SER A 121 -9.00 13.22 22.00
CA SER A 121 -9.16 12.25 23.10
C SER A 121 -7.80 11.82 23.67
N LEU A 122 -7.52 12.23 24.91
CA LEU A 122 -6.34 11.80 25.68
C LEU A 122 -6.55 10.44 26.38
N SER A 123 -7.52 9.65 25.95
CA SER A 123 -7.63 8.26 26.41
C SER A 123 -6.38 7.51 25.95
N PHE A 124 -5.75 6.76 26.85
CA PHE A 124 -4.67 5.84 26.52
C PHE A 124 -5.21 4.41 26.61
N GLY A 125 -4.99 3.60 25.59
CA GLY A 125 -5.41 2.20 25.57
C GLY A 125 -5.62 1.66 24.16
N ILE A 126 -5.66 0.34 24.02
CA ILE A 126 -6.11 -0.33 22.80
C ILE A 126 -7.36 -1.12 23.18
N ASP A 127 -8.47 -0.84 22.50
CA ASP A 127 -9.62 -1.74 22.51
C ASP A 127 -9.31 -2.92 21.59
N VAL A 128 -8.87 -4.03 22.18
CA VAL A 128 -8.43 -5.23 21.44
C VAL A 128 -9.57 -5.80 20.61
N GLU A 129 -10.82 -5.64 21.04
CA GLU A 129 -12.01 -6.10 20.31
C GLU A 129 -12.30 -5.26 19.06
N LYS A 130 -11.73 -4.06 18.96
CA LYS A 130 -11.91 -3.13 17.83
C LYS A 130 -10.63 -2.82 17.07
N ILE A 131 -9.57 -3.59 17.31
CA ILE A 131 -8.29 -3.37 16.64
C ILE A 131 -8.42 -3.65 15.14
N ARG A 132 -7.88 -2.77 14.29
CA ARG A 132 -7.89 -3.00 12.84
C ARG A 132 -6.72 -3.91 12.44
N TRP A 133 -7.03 -5.10 11.93
CA TRP A 133 -6.00 -6.08 11.53
C TRP A 133 -5.37 -5.78 10.15
N SER A 134 -6.16 -5.24 9.23
CA SER A 134 -5.75 -5.01 7.84
C SER A 134 -5.46 -3.54 7.56
N GLY A 135 -4.27 -3.24 7.07
CA GLY A 135 -3.94 -1.89 6.62
C GLY A 135 -2.72 -1.84 5.71
N ILE A 136 -2.26 -0.63 5.41
CA ILE A 136 -1.30 -0.39 4.33
C ILE A 136 0.03 -1.12 4.58
N LEU A 137 0.58 -1.06 5.79
CA LEU A 137 1.84 -1.73 6.13
C LEU A 137 1.71 -3.26 6.11
N GLN A 138 0.59 -3.79 6.63
CA GLN A 138 0.29 -5.22 6.62
C GLN A 138 0.16 -5.73 5.17
N ARG A 139 -0.53 -4.96 4.32
CA ARG A 139 -0.68 -5.26 2.89
C ARG A 139 0.68 -5.26 2.19
N ILE A 140 1.50 -4.24 2.40
CA ILE A 140 2.88 -4.20 1.86
C ILE A 140 3.69 -5.40 2.35
N ALA A 141 3.58 -5.79 3.63
CA ALA A 141 4.28 -6.93 4.18
C ALA A 141 3.89 -8.26 3.49
N VAL A 142 2.60 -8.49 3.27
CA VAL A 142 2.10 -9.68 2.56
C VAL A 142 2.58 -9.70 1.10
N GLY A 143 2.43 -8.58 0.38
CA GLY A 143 2.92 -8.49 -1.00
C GLY A 143 4.44 -8.68 -1.10
N TYR A 144 5.19 -8.11 -0.16
CA TYR A 144 6.65 -8.23 -0.07
C TYR A 144 7.08 -9.68 0.15
N VAL A 145 6.52 -10.37 1.15
CA VAL A 145 6.97 -11.73 1.50
C VAL A 145 6.64 -12.73 0.39
N ILE A 146 5.46 -12.62 -0.25
CA ILE A 146 5.08 -13.50 -1.36
C ILE A 146 6.02 -13.28 -2.54
N ALA A 147 6.29 -12.04 -2.93
CA ALA A 147 7.21 -11.72 -4.02
C ALA A 147 8.66 -12.13 -3.69
N ALA A 148 9.10 -11.99 -2.44
CA ALA A 148 10.43 -12.40 -2.00
C ALA A 148 10.60 -13.92 -2.06
N VAL A 149 9.63 -14.68 -1.56
CA VAL A 149 9.64 -16.16 -1.63
C VAL A 149 9.60 -16.61 -3.09
N CYS A 150 8.76 -15.99 -3.92
CA CYS A 150 8.74 -16.22 -5.36
C CYS A 150 10.13 -16.03 -5.98
N GLU A 151 10.82 -14.93 -5.65
CA GLU A 151 12.16 -14.66 -6.17
C GLU A 151 13.22 -15.66 -5.69
N ILE A 152 13.27 -15.95 -4.39
CA ILE A 152 14.30 -16.81 -3.79
C ILE A 152 14.18 -18.25 -4.32
N TRP A 153 12.96 -18.76 -4.48
CA TRP A 153 12.73 -20.16 -4.81
C TRP A 153 12.62 -20.41 -6.31
N LEU A 154 12.00 -19.50 -7.06
CA LEU A 154 11.67 -19.70 -8.46
C LEU A 154 12.63 -19.02 -9.44
N SER A 155 13.53 -18.15 -8.97
CA SER A 155 14.57 -17.57 -9.83
C SER A 155 15.66 -18.60 -10.15
N ASN A 156 15.69 -19.05 -11.40
CA ASN A 156 16.81 -19.77 -11.98
C ASN A 156 17.59 -18.79 -12.87
N THR A 157 18.66 -18.21 -12.35
CA THR A 157 19.47 -17.21 -13.07
C THR A 157 20.72 -17.86 -13.67
N PRO A 158 20.71 -18.38 -14.91
CA PRO A 158 21.95 -18.68 -15.61
C PRO A 158 22.65 -17.37 -16.04
N ARG A 159 23.98 -17.38 -15.96
CA ARG A 159 24.87 -16.21 -15.99
C ARG A 159 24.93 -15.44 -17.33
N ASN A 160 24.31 -15.95 -18.39
CA ASN A 160 24.36 -15.36 -19.74
C ASN A 160 22.95 -15.28 -20.36
N ALA A 161 22.34 -14.09 -20.38
CA ALA A 161 21.05 -13.86 -21.03
C ALA A 161 21.03 -12.50 -21.73
N GLY A 162 21.69 -12.41 -22.89
CA GLY A 162 21.66 -11.21 -23.75
C GLY A 162 20.44 -11.10 -24.66
N HIS A 163 19.46 -12.02 -24.60
CA HIS A 163 18.32 -12.05 -25.51
C HIS A 163 16.97 -12.11 -24.79
N VAL A 164 16.00 -11.32 -25.26
CA VAL A 164 14.63 -11.16 -24.72
C VAL A 164 13.87 -12.48 -24.58
N GLY A 165 14.06 -13.43 -25.52
CA GLY A 165 13.43 -14.75 -25.44
C GLY A 165 13.92 -15.61 -24.26
N VAL A 166 15.14 -15.35 -23.76
CA VAL A 166 15.70 -16.04 -22.59
C VAL A 166 15.16 -15.43 -21.29
N PHE A 167 14.80 -14.14 -21.28
CA PHE A 167 14.19 -13.46 -20.14
C PHE A 167 12.84 -14.10 -19.76
N PHE A 168 11.92 -14.20 -20.71
CA PHE A 168 10.59 -14.80 -20.47
C PHE A 168 10.68 -16.28 -20.06
N ARG A 169 11.63 -17.03 -20.63
CA ARG A 169 11.87 -18.43 -20.27
C ARG A 169 12.40 -18.58 -18.84
N ASN A 170 13.32 -17.72 -18.42
CA ASN A 170 13.94 -17.80 -17.10
C ASN A 170 12.99 -17.37 -15.97
N TYR A 171 12.02 -16.51 -16.27
CA TYR A 171 11.04 -16.00 -15.31
C TYR A 171 9.62 -16.53 -15.55
N PHE A 172 9.48 -17.61 -16.32
CA PHE A 172 8.20 -18.22 -16.65
C PHE A 172 7.41 -18.65 -15.39
N LEU A 173 8.10 -19.15 -14.36
CA LEU A 173 7.47 -19.54 -13.10
C LEU A 173 6.87 -18.33 -12.36
N HIS A 174 7.51 -17.16 -12.39
CA HIS A 174 6.95 -15.94 -11.81
C HIS A 174 5.66 -15.54 -12.52
N TRP A 175 5.59 -15.70 -13.85
CA TRP A 175 4.37 -15.46 -14.63
C TRP A 175 3.27 -16.46 -14.31
N ILE A 176 3.59 -17.75 -14.09
CA ILE A 176 2.62 -18.74 -13.61
C ILE A 176 2.06 -18.33 -12.26
N VAL A 177 2.90 -17.93 -11.30
CA VAL A 177 2.45 -17.46 -9.99
C VAL A 177 1.57 -16.22 -10.11
N LEU A 178 1.93 -15.29 -10.99
CA LEU A 178 1.12 -14.10 -11.22
C LEU A 178 -0.28 -14.45 -11.75
N VAL A 179 -0.35 -15.31 -12.76
CA VAL A 179 -1.62 -15.75 -13.37
C VAL A 179 -2.43 -16.57 -12.38
N SER A 180 -1.80 -17.45 -11.59
CA SER A 180 -2.49 -18.27 -10.60
C SER A 180 -3.07 -17.41 -9.46
N LEU A 181 -2.31 -16.45 -8.92
CA LEU A 181 -2.81 -15.51 -7.91
C LEU A 181 -3.98 -14.67 -8.45
N SER A 182 -3.88 -14.19 -9.69
CA SER A 182 -4.96 -13.42 -10.33
C SER A 182 -6.19 -14.30 -10.60
N GLY A 183 -6.00 -15.55 -11.01
CA GLY A 183 -7.08 -16.51 -11.23
C GLY A 183 -7.80 -16.92 -9.95
N ILE A 184 -7.06 -17.15 -8.86
CA ILE A 184 -7.63 -17.40 -7.51
C ILE A 184 -8.41 -16.18 -7.05
N TYR A 185 -7.85 -14.97 -7.20
CA TYR A 185 -8.53 -13.73 -6.86
C TYR A 185 -9.85 -13.58 -7.63
N LEU A 186 -9.85 -13.76 -8.95
CA LEU A 186 -11.07 -13.66 -9.78
C LEU A 186 -12.09 -14.75 -9.42
N GLY A 187 -11.64 -15.99 -9.20
CA GLY A 187 -12.48 -17.10 -8.78
C GLY A 187 -13.18 -16.84 -7.45
N LEU A 188 -12.47 -16.27 -6.48
CA LEU A 188 -13.05 -15.89 -5.19
C LEU A 188 -13.96 -14.66 -5.30
N LEU A 189 -13.53 -13.65 -6.08
CA LEU A 189 -14.28 -12.40 -6.24
C LEU A 189 -15.64 -12.64 -6.88
N TYR A 190 -15.68 -13.37 -8.00
CA TYR A 190 -16.90 -13.60 -8.78
C TYR A 190 -17.64 -14.89 -8.41
N GLY A 191 -16.93 -15.92 -7.92
CA GLY A 191 -17.49 -17.24 -7.69
C GLY A 191 -18.21 -17.42 -6.36
N LEU A 192 -17.86 -16.67 -5.31
CA LEU A 192 -18.46 -16.84 -3.98
C LEU A 192 -19.86 -16.25 -3.87
N TYR A 193 -20.75 -16.96 -3.16
CA TYR A 193 -22.09 -16.48 -2.81
C TYR A 193 -22.05 -15.64 -1.55
N VAL A 194 -22.65 -14.45 -1.62
CA VAL A 194 -22.70 -13.50 -0.51
C VAL A 194 -24.10 -13.53 0.12
N PRO A 195 -24.25 -14.09 1.34
CA PRO A 195 -25.52 -14.10 2.04
C PRO A 195 -25.86 -12.71 2.59
N ASP A 196 -27.12 -12.54 3.00
CA ASP A 196 -27.56 -11.39 3.76
C ASP A 196 -26.78 -11.29 5.07
N TRP A 197 -26.52 -10.07 5.53
CA TRP A 197 -25.75 -9.82 6.73
C TRP A 197 -26.26 -8.58 7.47
N GLN A 198 -25.82 -8.41 8.72
CA GLN A 198 -26.25 -7.30 9.58
C GLN A 198 -25.07 -6.74 10.38
N PHE A 199 -25.19 -5.50 10.81
CA PHE A 199 -24.20 -4.83 11.64
C PHE A 199 -24.84 -3.79 12.56
N GLU A 200 -24.11 -3.43 13.61
CA GLU A 200 -24.56 -2.49 14.63
C GLU A 200 -23.97 -1.09 14.36
N VAL A 201 -24.81 -0.06 14.52
CA VAL A 201 -24.40 1.34 14.46
C VAL A 201 -24.75 2.03 15.77
N GLN A 202 -23.78 2.73 16.35
CA GLN A 202 -23.99 3.57 17.51
C GLN A 202 -24.72 4.86 17.11
N GLN A 203 -25.87 5.13 17.71
CA GLN A 203 -26.62 6.35 17.48
C GLN A 203 -26.17 7.42 18.48
N ALA A 204 -25.75 8.59 17.97
CA ALA A 204 -25.48 9.75 18.81
C ALA A 204 -26.76 10.60 18.90
N ASN A 205 -27.53 10.43 19.99
CA ASN A 205 -28.63 11.33 20.28
C ASN A 205 -28.07 12.62 20.89
N LEU A 206 -28.40 13.77 20.29
CA LEU A 206 -27.94 15.10 20.73
C LEU A 206 -28.50 15.50 22.12
N SER A 207 -29.47 14.75 22.64
CA SER A 207 -30.22 15.09 23.86
C SER A 207 -29.70 14.45 25.16
N ASP A 208 -28.85 13.42 25.10
CA ASP A 208 -28.47 12.69 26.31
C ASP A 208 -26.97 12.68 26.55
N PHE A 209 -26.50 13.71 27.25
CA PHE A 209 -25.17 13.75 27.86
C PHE A 209 -25.01 12.73 29.02
N TYR A 210 -25.96 11.81 29.20
CA TYR A 210 -25.94 10.76 30.22
C TYR A 210 -26.45 9.40 29.68
N LYS A 211 -25.50 8.50 29.42
CA LYS A 211 -25.51 7.05 29.72
C LYS A 211 -26.27 5.99 28.91
N ASN A 212 -27.09 6.25 27.90
CA ASN A 212 -27.64 5.15 27.08
C ASN A 212 -27.28 5.29 25.59
N SER A 213 -26.17 4.68 25.18
CA SER A 213 -25.88 4.47 23.75
C SER A 213 -26.84 3.40 23.23
N THR A 214 -27.82 3.80 22.43
CA THR A 214 -28.69 2.86 21.71
C THR A 214 -27.99 2.41 20.44
N TYR A 215 -27.87 1.09 20.27
CA TYR A 215 -27.35 0.47 19.05
C TYR A 215 -28.51 0.12 18.13
N ILE A 216 -28.42 0.53 16.86
CA ILE A 216 -29.38 0.12 15.82
C ILE A 216 -28.75 -0.99 14.99
N ILE A 217 -29.47 -2.10 14.84
CA ILE A 217 -29.10 -3.18 13.93
C ILE A 217 -29.59 -2.83 12.52
N LYS A 218 -28.66 -2.74 11.57
CA LYS A 218 -28.95 -2.54 10.16
C LYS A 218 -28.75 -3.84 9.40
N LYS A 219 -29.78 -4.25 8.64
CA LYS A 219 -29.72 -5.41 7.75
C LYS A 219 -29.38 -5.01 6.32
N VAL A 220 -28.55 -5.80 5.66
CA VAL A 220 -28.17 -5.67 4.25
C VAL A 220 -28.58 -6.95 3.53
N ASN A 221 -29.49 -6.81 2.56
CA ASN A 221 -29.94 -7.93 1.74
C ASN A 221 -29.06 -8.00 0.48
N CYS A 222 -28.43 -9.16 0.27
CA CYS A 222 -27.49 -9.42 -0.81
C CYS A 222 -28.01 -10.55 -1.69
N GLY A 223 -27.87 -11.80 -1.25
CA GLY A 223 -28.34 -12.98 -1.98
C GLY A 223 -27.76 -13.14 -3.39
N VAL A 224 -26.53 -12.68 -3.64
CA VAL A 224 -25.93 -12.56 -4.98
C VAL A 224 -24.54 -13.19 -5.08
N ARG A 225 -24.08 -13.43 -6.31
CA ARG A 225 -22.70 -13.78 -6.68
C ARG A 225 -22.13 -12.73 -7.61
N GLY A 226 -20.83 -12.46 -7.49
CA GLY A 226 -20.12 -11.55 -8.41
C GLY A 226 -20.56 -10.09 -8.37
N ASP A 227 -21.26 -9.66 -7.31
CA ASP A 227 -21.51 -8.24 -7.10
C ASP A 227 -20.20 -7.53 -6.73
N LEU A 228 -19.95 -6.40 -7.40
CA LEU A 228 -18.79 -5.53 -7.12
C LEU A 228 -19.20 -4.26 -6.36
N GLY A 229 -20.46 -4.19 -5.92
CA GLY A 229 -20.99 -3.10 -5.11
C GLY A 229 -20.39 -3.08 -3.69
N PRO A 230 -20.48 -1.94 -2.99
CA PRO A 230 -19.91 -1.78 -1.65
C PRO A 230 -20.51 -2.69 -0.58
N ALA A 231 -21.76 -3.12 -0.77
CA ALA A 231 -22.52 -3.84 0.24
C ALA A 231 -22.36 -5.36 0.16
N CYS A 232 -22.37 -5.90 -1.07
CA CYS A 232 -22.61 -7.32 -1.34
C CYS A 232 -21.47 -8.01 -2.10
N ASN A 233 -20.29 -7.37 -2.15
CA ASN A 233 -19.10 -8.01 -2.71
C ASN A 233 -18.52 -9.09 -1.78
N SER A 234 -17.92 -10.09 -2.41
CA SER A 234 -17.31 -11.23 -1.73
C SER A 234 -16.03 -10.86 -0.95
N ALA A 235 -15.30 -9.81 -1.36
CA ALA A 235 -14.12 -9.34 -0.63
C ALA A 235 -14.50 -8.93 0.81
N GLY A 236 -15.50 -8.05 0.94
CA GLY A 236 -16.03 -7.63 2.22
C GLY A 236 -16.69 -8.77 2.99
N MET A 237 -17.29 -9.75 2.30
CA MET A 237 -17.79 -10.95 2.96
C MET A 237 -16.65 -11.75 3.62
N ILE A 238 -15.58 -12.04 2.88
CA ILE A 238 -14.40 -12.76 3.41
C ILE A 238 -13.83 -12.02 4.62
N ASP A 239 -13.66 -10.71 4.52
CA ASP A 239 -13.11 -9.91 5.62
C ASP A 239 -14.04 -9.95 6.84
N ARG A 240 -15.36 -9.88 6.67
CA ARG A 240 -16.33 -10.02 7.78
C ARG A 240 -16.26 -11.37 8.48
N TYR A 241 -16.10 -12.47 7.72
CA TYR A 241 -16.03 -13.81 8.29
C TYR A 241 -14.69 -14.11 8.97
N VAL A 242 -13.58 -13.67 8.37
CA VAL A 242 -12.23 -14.02 8.85
C VAL A 242 -11.72 -13.03 9.89
N LEU A 243 -11.90 -11.73 9.65
CA LEU A 243 -11.42 -10.68 10.56
C LEU A 243 -12.45 -10.32 11.61
N GLY A 244 -13.75 -10.46 11.31
CA GLY A 244 -14.84 -9.99 12.17
C GLY A 244 -15.20 -8.53 11.93
N ILE A 245 -16.50 -8.20 12.05
CA ILE A 245 -17.07 -6.89 11.70
C ILE A 245 -16.44 -5.74 12.52
N GLU A 246 -16.14 -5.97 13.79
CA GLU A 246 -15.57 -4.94 14.68
C GLU A 246 -14.14 -4.53 14.32
N HIS A 247 -13.41 -5.41 13.63
CA HIS A 247 -12.03 -5.19 13.23
C HIS A 247 -11.90 -4.54 11.84
N LEU A 248 -13.03 -4.29 11.16
CA LEU A 248 -13.05 -3.67 9.85
C LEU A 248 -12.97 -2.15 9.95
N TYR A 249 -12.46 -1.54 8.88
CA TYR A 249 -12.35 -0.09 8.81
C TYR A 249 -13.72 0.60 8.81
N LYS A 250 -13.95 1.44 9.83
CA LYS A 250 -15.24 2.14 10.05
C LYS A 250 -15.40 3.43 9.25
N LYS A 251 -14.42 3.89 8.45
CA LYS A 251 -14.50 5.15 7.69
C LYS A 251 -14.29 4.92 6.18
N SER A 252 -15.03 3.98 5.62
CA SER A 252 -14.92 3.59 4.21
C SER A 252 -15.15 4.75 3.22
N ALA A 253 -14.41 4.74 2.10
CA ALA A 253 -14.44 5.81 1.10
C ALA A 253 -15.82 5.97 0.42
N TYR A 254 -16.60 4.89 0.33
CA TYR A 254 -17.92 4.92 -0.32
C TYR A 254 -18.97 5.71 0.46
N ARG A 255 -18.69 6.12 1.71
CA ARG A 255 -19.50 7.11 2.43
C ARG A 255 -19.61 8.44 1.69
N ASN A 256 -18.62 8.73 0.84
CA ASN A 256 -18.60 9.92 -0.02
C ASN A 256 -19.35 9.72 -1.34
N LEU A 257 -20.02 8.58 -1.57
CA LEU A 257 -20.94 8.43 -2.68
C LEU A 257 -22.11 9.39 -2.50
N LYS A 258 -22.59 9.99 -3.60
CA LYS A 258 -23.75 10.91 -3.59
C LYS A 258 -24.98 10.28 -2.95
N VAL A 259 -25.18 8.97 -3.10
CA VAL A 259 -26.29 8.23 -2.50
C VAL A 259 -26.19 8.16 -0.96
N CYS A 260 -24.99 8.26 -0.40
CA CYS A 260 -24.74 8.25 1.04
C CYS A 260 -24.54 9.66 1.63
N GLN A 261 -24.41 10.69 0.80
CA GLN A 261 -24.31 12.07 1.24
C GLN A 261 -25.72 12.66 1.33
N ASN A 262 -26.13 13.06 2.53
CA ASN A 262 -27.39 13.76 2.74
C ASN A 262 -27.38 15.07 1.93
N THR A 263 -28.27 15.20 0.94
CA THR A 263 -28.49 16.46 0.24
C THR A 263 -29.24 17.50 1.08
N GLU A 264 -29.85 17.12 2.21
CA GLU A 264 -30.61 18.03 3.07
C GLU A 264 -30.33 17.76 4.56
N GLY A 265 -30.21 18.84 5.34
CA GLY A 265 -29.44 18.91 6.58
C GLY A 265 -29.77 17.92 7.70
N GLY A 266 -28.71 17.48 8.39
CA GLY A 266 -28.67 17.21 9.84
C GLY A 266 -29.51 16.07 10.43
N GLY A 267 -30.45 15.48 9.70
CA GLY A 267 -31.33 14.42 10.20
C GLY A 267 -31.10 13.07 9.52
N PHE A 268 -31.30 11.99 10.27
CA PHE A 268 -31.42 10.63 9.73
C PHE A 268 -32.59 10.59 8.74
N SER A 269 -32.30 10.53 7.44
CA SER A 269 -33.32 10.25 6.45
C SER A 269 -33.48 8.73 6.35
N ASP A 270 -34.72 8.25 6.55
CA ASP A 270 -35.10 6.83 6.43
C ASP A 270 -34.87 6.27 5.01
N ASN A 271 -34.50 7.12 4.03
CA ASN A 271 -34.27 6.75 2.64
C ASN A 271 -32.81 6.40 2.30
N LEU A 272 -31.86 6.46 3.25
CA LEU A 272 -30.48 6.09 2.96
C LEU A 272 -30.31 4.57 2.88
N PRO A 273 -29.53 4.05 1.93
CA PRO A 273 -29.20 2.63 1.90
C PRO A 273 -28.57 2.18 3.22
N SER A 274 -29.03 1.04 3.74
CA SER A 274 -28.60 0.53 5.05
C SER A 274 -27.08 0.32 5.14
N TRP A 275 -26.43 0.00 4.02
CA TRP A 275 -25.00 -0.22 3.91
C TRP A 275 -24.13 1.06 3.88
N CYS A 276 -24.69 2.27 3.78
CA CYS A 276 -23.86 3.49 3.73
C CYS A 276 -22.96 3.67 4.96
N GLN A 277 -23.36 3.12 6.11
CA GLN A 277 -22.60 3.16 7.36
C GLN A 277 -21.83 1.87 7.64
N ALA A 278 -21.92 0.87 6.77
CA ALA A 278 -21.22 -0.40 6.94
C ALA A 278 -19.71 -0.18 7.11
N PRO A 279 -19.05 -1.02 7.93
CA PRO A 279 -17.60 -1.08 7.92
C PRO A 279 -17.11 -1.91 6.73
N PHE A 280 -15.97 -1.55 6.15
CA PHE A 280 -15.38 -2.22 5.01
C PHE A 280 -13.88 -1.93 4.95
N ASP A 281 -13.06 -2.96 4.80
CA ASP A 281 -11.60 -2.79 4.76
C ASP A 281 -11.03 -2.78 3.32
N PRO A 282 -10.53 -1.63 2.81
CA PRO A 282 -9.88 -1.57 1.50
C PRO A 282 -8.57 -2.36 1.39
N GLU A 283 -7.97 -2.70 2.52
CA GLU A 283 -6.68 -3.37 2.60
C GLU A 283 -6.86 -4.83 3.07
N GLY A 284 -8.05 -5.39 2.87
CA GLY A 284 -8.49 -6.72 3.29
C GLY A 284 -7.76 -7.90 2.62
N ILE A 285 -8.22 -9.10 2.96
CA ILE A 285 -7.53 -10.36 2.65
C ILE A 285 -7.51 -10.60 1.13
N LEU A 286 -8.66 -10.48 0.47
CA LEU A 286 -8.76 -10.80 -0.96
C LEU A 286 -7.91 -9.83 -1.80
N GLY A 287 -7.87 -8.56 -1.44
CA GLY A 287 -7.03 -7.57 -2.10
C GLY A 287 -5.52 -7.80 -1.95
N SER A 288 -5.09 -8.64 -1.01
CA SER A 288 -3.67 -8.97 -0.79
C SER A 288 -3.10 -9.88 -1.88
N PHE A 289 -3.92 -10.68 -2.58
CA PHE A 289 -3.50 -11.45 -3.75
C PHE A 289 -2.99 -10.53 -4.86
N MET A 290 -3.77 -9.50 -5.18
CA MET A 290 -3.39 -8.54 -6.23
C MET A 290 -2.25 -7.61 -5.80
N THR A 291 -2.07 -7.42 -4.49
CA THR A 291 -0.89 -6.74 -3.94
C THR A 291 0.39 -7.51 -4.25
N ALA A 292 0.37 -8.83 -4.05
CA ALA A 292 1.49 -9.69 -4.42
C ALA A 292 1.74 -9.66 -5.93
N VAL A 293 0.68 -9.66 -6.75
CA VAL A 293 0.79 -9.49 -8.22
C VAL A 293 1.50 -8.18 -8.57
N THR A 294 1.12 -7.04 -7.98
CA THR A 294 1.81 -5.74 -8.21
C THR A 294 3.29 -5.78 -7.80
N CYS A 295 3.61 -6.41 -6.66
CA CYS A 295 5.00 -6.61 -6.23
C CYS A 295 5.80 -7.48 -7.22
N ILE A 296 5.22 -8.58 -7.71
CA ILE A 296 5.86 -9.48 -8.69
C ILE A 296 6.04 -8.76 -10.03
N LEU A 297 5.11 -7.92 -10.46
CA LEU A 297 5.28 -7.08 -11.66
C LEU A 297 6.44 -6.08 -11.49
N GLY A 298 6.56 -5.46 -10.31
CA GLY A 298 7.73 -4.62 -9.98
C GLY A 298 9.03 -5.41 -9.94
N LEU A 299 9.01 -6.66 -9.49
CA LEU A 299 10.17 -7.56 -9.50
C LEU A 299 10.69 -7.78 -10.93
N GLN A 300 9.81 -7.90 -11.94
CA GLN A 300 10.22 -8.01 -13.35
C GLN A 300 11.02 -6.79 -13.83
N TYR A 301 10.66 -5.58 -13.40
CA TYR A 301 11.46 -4.37 -13.67
C TYR A 301 12.85 -4.47 -13.06
N GLY A 302 12.91 -4.98 -11.84
CA GLY A 302 14.15 -5.21 -11.14
C GLY A 302 15.04 -6.26 -11.80
N HIS A 303 14.48 -7.28 -12.44
CA HIS A 303 15.27 -8.26 -13.21
C HIS A 303 15.93 -7.62 -14.44
N ILE A 304 15.18 -6.80 -15.18
CA ILE A 304 15.69 -6.03 -16.32
C ILE A 304 16.84 -5.11 -15.85
N LEU A 305 16.69 -4.45 -14.70
CA LEU A 305 17.73 -3.60 -14.10
C LEU A 305 19.02 -4.35 -13.79
N VAL A 306 18.87 -5.58 -13.31
CA VAL A 306 19.95 -6.44 -12.82
C VAL A 306 20.73 -7.13 -13.94
N GLN A 307 20.05 -7.47 -15.04
CA GLN A 307 20.58 -8.27 -16.15
C GLN A 307 21.11 -7.41 -17.30
N LEU A 308 20.40 -6.35 -17.67
CA LEU A 308 20.84 -5.46 -18.74
C LEU A 308 21.75 -4.40 -18.17
N GLU A 309 22.89 -4.14 -18.81
CA GLU A 309 23.82 -3.08 -18.41
C GLU A 309 23.50 -1.75 -19.10
N ASP A 310 23.09 -1.79 -20.36
CA ASP A 310 22.83 -0.60 -21.17
C ASP A 310 21.53 0.13 -20.80
N HIS A 311 21.60 1.46 -20.79
CA HIS A 311 20.48 2.33 -20.43
C HIS A 311 19.37 2.31 -21.49
N LYS A 312 19.71 2.26 -22.79
CA LYS A 312 18.71 2.28 -23.86
C LYS A 312 17.93 0.98 -23.89
N ASP A 313 18.62 -0.15 -23.73
CA ASP A 313 17.97 -1.46 -23.66
C ASP A 313 17.04 -1.58 -22.45
N ARG A 314 17.47 -1.13 -21.26
CA ARG A 314 16.59 -1.08 -20.08
C ARG A 314 15.31 -0.29 -20.35
N LEU A 315 15.46 0.93 -20.88
CA LEU A 315 14.34 1.82 -21.16
C LEU A 315 13.39 1.22 -22.20
N LYS A 316 13.91 0.66 -23.29
CA LYS A 316 13.08 0.03 -24.33
C LYS A 316 12.18 -1.07 -23.76
N HIS A 317 12.74 -1.97 -22.95
CA HIS A 317 11.97 -3.06 -22.35
C HIS A 317 10.98 -2.57 -21.30
N TRP A 318 11.39 -1.64 -20.43
CA TRP A 318 10.49 -1.06 -19.43
C TRP A 318 9.33 -0.27 -20.07
N LEU A 319 9.58 0.51 -21.12
CA LEU A 319 8.54 1.24 -21.85
C LEU A 319 7.58 0.28 -22.55
N GLN A 320 8.10 -0.71 -23.28
CA GLN A 320 7.26 -1.72 -23.92
C GLN A 320 6.38 -2.45 -22.91
N PHE A 321 6.97 -2.86 -21.77
CA PHE A 321 6.26 -3.55 -20.71
C PHE A 321 5.22 -2.65 -20.02
N SER A 322 5.58 -1.41 -19.66
CA SER A 322 4.68 -0.40 -19.08
C SER A 322 3.44 -0.20 -19.94
N VAL A 323 3.65 0.09 -21.23
CA VAL A 323 2.57 0.42 -22.18
C VAL A 323 1.68 -0.80 -22.41
N SER A 324 2.27 -2.01 -22.50
CA SER A 324 1.50 -3.24 -22.68
C SER A 324 0.61 -3.52 -21.47
N VAL A 325 1.16 -3.45 -20.25
CA VAL A 325 0.40 -3.68 -19.00
C VAL A 325 -0.66 -2.61 -18.78
N PHE A 326 -0.34 -1.33 -19.04
CA PHE A 326 -1.30 -0.23 -18.95
C PHE A 326 -2.47 -0.41 -19.93
N SER A 327 -2.17 -0.72 -21.20
CA SER A 327 -3.18 -0.92 -22.24
C SER A 327 -4.06 -2.13 -21.94
N PHE A 328 -3.47 -3.21 -21.41
CA PHE A 328 -4.23 -4.39 -21.00
C PHE A 328 -5.15 -4.10 -19.80
N GLY A 329 -4.69 -3.32 -18.82
CA GLY A 329 -5.54 -2.85 -17.72
C GLY A 329 -6.73 -2.02 -18.20
N LEU A 330 -6.51 -1.11 -19.16
CA LEU A 330 -7.59 -0.34 -19.80
C LEU A 330 -8.57 -1.24 -20.57
N PHE A 331 -8.06 -2.22 -21.31
CA PHE A 331 -8.87 -3.19 -22.04
C PHE A 331 -9.79 -4.00 -21.11
N LEU A 332 -9.27 -4.47 -19.97
CA LEU A 332 -10.11 -5.16 -18.97
C LEU A 332 -11.20 -4.25 -18.39
N ASN A 333 -10.89 -2.98 -18.16
CA ASN A 333 -11.89 -2.00 -17.74
C ASN A 333 -12.99 -1.78 -18.80
N LEU A 334 -12.65 -1.85 -20.09
CA LEU A 334 -13.65 -1.78 -21.17
C LEU A 334 -14.53 -3.04 -21.25
N ILE A 335 -14.00 -4.21 -20.90
CA ILE A 335 -14.76 -5.48 -20.91
C ILE A 335 -15.66 -5.65 -19.69
N GLY A 336 -15.45 -4.85 -18.64
CA GLY A 336 -16.34 -4.80 -17.48
C GLY A 336 -15.69 -5.09 -16.13
N ASP A 337 -14.35 -5.20 -16.03
CA ASP A 337 -13.66 -5.21 -14.74
C ASP A 337 -13.37 -3.77 -14.29
N PRO A 338 -14.21 -3.16 -13.43
CA PRO A 338 -14.11 -1.74 -13.13
C PRO A 338 -12.80 -1.43 -12.40
N LEU A 339 -12.20 -0.28 -12.69
CA LEU A 339 -11.08 0.22 -11.88
C LEU A 339 -11.58 0.49 -10.45
N ASN A 340 -11.16 -0.33 -9.48
CA ASN A 340 -11.61 -0.19 -8.10
C ASN A 340 -10.44 -0.48 -7.13
N LYS A 341 -10.02 0.57 -6.40
CA LYS A 341 -8.94 0.51 -5.39
C LYS A 341 -9.34 -0.26 -4.13
N GLN A 342 -10.62 -0.20 -3.75
CA GLN A 342 -11.15 -0.82 -2.53
C GLN A 342 -11.17 -2.34 -2.65
N LEU A 343 -11.54 -2.86 -3.83
CA LEU A 343 -11.46 -4.29 -4.17
C LEU A 343 -10.09 -4.71 -4.71
N TYR A 344 -9.28 -3.72 -5.14
CA TYR A 344 -8.01 -3.89 -5.84
C TYR A 344 -8.16 -4.83 -7.04
N THR A 345 -9.03 -4.43 -7.98
CA THR A 345 -9.37 -5.20 -9.19
C THR A 345 -8.15 -5.43 -10.08
N VAL A 346 -8.26 -6.40 -11.00
CA VAL A 346 -7.16 -6.78 -11.90
C VAL A 346 -6.84 -5.62 -12.86
N SER A 347 -7.88 -5.00 -13.43
CA SER A 347 -7.76 -3.81 -14.28
C SER A 347 -7.05 -2.66 -13.55
N TYR A 348 -7.41 -2.41 -12.29
CA TYR A 348 -6.79 -1.39 -11.44
C TYR A 348 -5.32 -1.70 -11.15
N ALA A 349 -5.00 -2.93 -10.76
CA ALA A 349 -3.63 -3.35 -10.47
C ALA A 349 -2.72 -3.19 -11.69
N LEU A 350 -3.19 -3.59 -12.88
CA LEU A 350 -2.44 -3.47 -14.12
C LEU A 350 -2.28 -2.00 -14.56
N LEU A 351 -3.36 -1.21 -14.54
CA LEU A 351 -3.30 0.20 -14.91
C LEU A 351 -2.33 0.99 -14.04
N THR A 352 -2.41 0.80 -12.72
CA THR A 352 -1.53 1.50 -11.76
C THR A 352 -0.08 1.01 -11.86
N THR A 353 0.15 -0.29 -12.13
CA THR A 353 1.50 -0.83 -12.38
C THR A 353 2.11 -0.26 -13.66
N GLY A 354 1.34 -0.18 -14.75
CA GLY A 354 1.81 0.44 -15.99
C GLY A 354 2.17 1.92 -15.79
N SER A 355 1.33 2.65 -15.04
CA SER A 355 1.60 4.05 -14.67
C SER A 355 2.84 4.21 -13.79
N ALA A 356 3.05 3.30 -12.83
CA ALA A 356 4.25 3.26 -12.00
C ALA A 356 5.51 3.01 -12.85
N GLY A 357 5.43 2.09 -13.81
CA GLY A 357 6.51 1.80 -14.76
C GLY A 357 6.89 3.00 -15.64
N LEU A 358 5.90 3.70 -16.20
CA LEU A 358 6.12 4.93 -16.98
C LEU A 358 6.77 6.03 -16.12
N THR A 359 6.26 6.22 -14.90
CA THR A 359 6.81 7.19 -13.94
C THR A 359 8.26 6.83 -13.57
N PHE A 360 8.54 5.56 -13.34
CA PHE A 360 9.90 5.08 -13.06
C PHE A 360 10.84 5.30 -14.25
N CYS A 361 10.40 5.06 -15.49
CA CYS A 361 11.20 5.36 -16.68
C CYS A 361 11.55 6.85 -16.77
N ALA A 362 10.57 7.74 -16.55
CA ALA A 362 10.79 9.18 -16.57
C ALA A 362 11.81 9.62 -15.51
N LEU A 363 11.66 9.13 -14.26
CA LEU A 363 12.61 9.43 -13.19
C LEU A 363 14.00 8.82 -13.44
N TYR A 364 14.08 7.63 -14.03
CA TYR A 364 15.35 7.01 -14.40
C TYR A 364 16.11 7.84 -15.44
N VAL A 365 15.43 8.30 -16.49
CA VAL A 365 16.01 9.21 -17.49
C VAL A 365 16.46 10.51 -16.84
N LEU A 366 15.63 11.11 -15.99
CA LEU A 366 15.95 12.39 -15.35
C LEU A 366 17.19 12.29 -14.44
N VAL A 367 17.25 11.25 -13.59
CA VAL A 367 18.21 11.17 -12.48
C VAL A 367 19.46 10.38 -12.83
N ASP A 368 19.31 9.20 -13.45
CA ASP A 368 20.42 8.28 -13.70
C ASP A 368 21.05 8.47 -15.09
N VAL A 369 20.28 8.93 -16.09
CA VAL A 369 20.81 9.24 -17.44
C VAL A 369 21.17 10.72 -17.58
N GLY A 370 20.25 11.62 -17.21
CA GLY A 370 20.40 13.07 -17.35
C GLY A 370 21.19 13.74 -16.23
N GLY A 371 21.44 13.04 -15.11
CA GLY A 371 22.29 13.52 -14.03
C GLY A 371 21.70 14.67 -13.18
N TYR A 372 20.39 14.97 -13.30
CA TYR A 372 19.73 16.08 -12.60
C TYR A 372 19.46 15.80 -11.10
N ARG A 373 20.47 15.32 -10.37
CA ARG A 373 20.33 14.91 -8.96
C ARG A 373 20.05 16.07 -8.01
N CYS A 374 20.48 17.29 -8.34
CA CYS A 374 20.21 18.46 -7.51
C CYS A 374 18.71 18.76 -7.42
N LEU A 375 17.98 18.67 -8.55
CA LEU A 375 16.53 18.90 -8.58
C LEU A 375 15.76 17.85 -7.78
N THR A 376 16.26 16.61 -7.75
CA THR A 376 15.60 15.50 -7.05
C THR A 376 16.17 15.22 -5.67
N CYS A 377 17.04 16.07 -5.13
CA CYS A 377 17.76 15.79 -3.88
C CYS A 377 16.82 15.60 -2.68
N ILE A 378 15.75 16.39 -2.60
CA ILE A 378 14.73 16.29 -1.55
C ILE A 378 13.99 14.96 -1.66
N LEU A 379 13.55 14.60 -2.88
CA LEU A 379 12.87 13.32 -3.12
C LEU A 379 13.81 12.14 -2.84
N GLU A 380 15.07 12.22 -3.23
CA GLU A 380 16.05 11.18 -2.93
C GLU A 380 16.21 11.00 -1.41
N TRP A 381 16.34 12.09 -0.65
CA TRP A 381 16.41 12.06 0.81
C TRP A 381 15.14 11.45 1.43
N MET A 382 13.96 11.90 0.98
CA MET A 382 12.69 11.35 1.43
C MET A 382 12.60 9.84 1.16
N GLY A 383 13.10 9.38 0.01
CA GLY A 383 13.15 7.96 -0.33
C GLY A 383 14.00 7.13 0.62
N ARG A 384 15.20 7.63 0.96
CA ARG A 384 16.10 6.95 1.91
C ARG A 384 15.49 6.84 3.31
N HIS A 385 14.66 7.80 3.71
CA HIS A 385 14.00 7.87 5.03
C HIS A 385 12.49 7.56 5.01
N SER A 386 12.00 6.98 3.91
CA SER A 386 10.57 6.75 3.65
C SER A 386 9.78 6.13 4.81
N LEU A 387 10.26 5.04 5.41
CA LEU A 387 9.55 4.40 6.53
C LEU A 387 9.43 5.32 7.74
N SER A 388 10.48 6.04 8.10
CA SER A 388 10.46 6.99 9.22
C SER A 388 9.48 8.14 8.95
N ILE A 389 9.46 8.66 7.71
CA ILE A 389 8.52 9.72 7.33
C ILE A 389 7.08 9.21 7.37
N PHE A 390 6.82 7.99 6.89
CA PHE A 390 5.50 7.34 6.96
C PHE A 390 4.98 7.23 8.40
N ILE A 391 5.84 6.80 9.31
CA ILE A 391 5.51 6.67 10.74
C ILE A 391 5.20 8.04 11.34
N LEU A 392 6.04 9.04 11.08
CA LEU A 392 5.91 10.34 11.74
C LEU A 392 4.74 11.17 11.21
N VAL A 393 4.55 11.21 9.88
CA VAL A 393 3.66 12.18 9.24
C VAL A 393 2.29 11.56 8.90
N PRO A 394 2.14 10.66 7.90
CA PRO A 394 0.84 10.03 7.58
C PRO A 394 0.16 9.33 8.75
N SER A 395 0.94 8.71 9.64
CA SER A 395 0.37 8.02 10.81
C SER A 395 0.05 8.98 11.97
N ASN A 396 0.17 10.29 11.76
CA ASN A 396 -0.08 11.38 12.73
C ASN A 396 0.75 11.32 14.03
N VAL A 397 1.77 10.46 14.13
CA VAL A 397 2.58 10.31 15.35
C VAL A 397 3.26 11.62 15.74
N ALA A 398 3.80 12.38 14.78
CA ALA A 398 4.41 13.68 15.05
C ALA A 398 3.40 14.68 15.60
N ILE A 399 2.17 14.72 15.05
CA ILE A 399 1.09 15.60 15.52
C ILE A 399 0.70 15.23 16.95
N ILE A 400 0.54 13.94 17.22
CA ILE A 400 0.16 13.42 18.55
C ILE A 400 1.24 13.75 19.59
N VAL A 401 2.52 13.55 19.25
CA VAL A 401 3.64 13.91 20.14
C VAL A 401 3.65 15.40 20.42
N LEU A 402 3.53 16.25 19.40
CA LEU A 402 3.49 17.70 19.57
C LEU A 402 2.31 18.17 20.41
N GLN A 403 1.15 17.53 20.23
CA GLN A 403 -0.04 17.83 21.02
C GLN A 403 0.06 17.35 22.47
N GLY A 404 0.75 16.24 22.71
CA GLY A 404 0.99 15.71 24.06
C GLY A 404 1.69 16.72 24.97
N PHE A 405 2.44 17.68 24.40
CA PHE A 405 2.96 18.83 25.13
C PHE A 405 1.88 19.92 25.25
N TYR A 406 1.33 20.08 26.46
CA TYR A 406 0.36 21.11 26.78
C TYR A 406 0.72 21.87 28.06
N TRP A 407 0.28 23.12 28.16
CA TRP A 407 0.55 23.95 29.33
C TRP A 407 -0.68 24.06 30.24
N ARG A 408 -0.59 23.44 31.43
CA ARG A 408 -1.62 23.38 32.50
C ARG A 408 -2.93 22.68 32.12
N ASN A 409 -3.48 22.94 30.93
CA ASN A 409 -4.73 22.38 30.44
C ASN A 409 -4.50 21.69 29.07
N PRO A 410 -5.00 20.46 28.83
CA PRO A 410 -4.84 19.76 27.55
C PRO A 410 -5.37 20.50 26.32
N LYS A 411 -6.30 21.46 26.51
CA LYS A 411 -6.78 22.35 25.45
C LYS A 411 -5.72 23.36 25.00
N ASN A 412 -4.75 23.68 25.85
CA ASN A 412 -3.67 24.62 25.59
C ASN A 412 -2.40 23.88 25.15
N ASN A 413 -2.52 23.14 24.04
CA ASN A 413 -1.43 22.40 23.43
C ASN A 413 -0.70 23.22 22.36
N ILE A 414 0.52 22.82 22.03
CA ILE A 414 1.39 23.54 21.08
C ILE A 414 0.71 23.70 19.71
N VAL A 415 0.00 22.67 19.23
CA VAL A 415 -0.69 22.69 17.94
C VAL A 415 -1.77 23.78 17.90
N HIS A 416 -2.59 23.86 18.95
CA HIS A 416 -3.62 24.89 19.07
C HIS A 416 -3.01 26.30 19.10
N TRP A 417 -1.89 26.49 19.81
CA TRP A 417 -1.22 27.79 19.88
C TRP A 417 -0.68 28.24 18.51
N VAL A 418 -0.07 27.33 17.75
CA VAL A 418 0.43 27.60 16.38
C VAL A 418 -0.72 27.93 15.42
N LEU A 419 -1.83 27.20 15.51
CA LEU A 419 -3.01 27.46 14.68
C LEU A 419 -3.68 28.79 15.04
N SER A 420 -3.87 29.12 16.33
CA SER A 420 -4.42 30.42 16.73
C SER A 420 -3.54 31.57 16.27
N PHE A 421 -2.21 31.43 16.38
CA PHE A 421 -1.27 32.46 15.96
C PHE A 421 -1.21 32.65 14.44
N SER A 422 -1.60 31.65 13.65
CA SER A 422 -1.65 31.72 12.18
C SER A 422 -3.00 32.22 11.64
N VAL A 423 -4.07 32.20 12.45
CA VAL A 423 -5.41 32.69 12.08
C VAL A 423 -5.61 34.15 12.48
N ASP A 424 -4.90 34.63 13.50
CA ASP A 424 -4.95 36.03 13.96
C ASP A 424 -4.01 36.98 13.18
N ARG A 425 -3.45 36.53 12.05
CA ARG A 425 -2.53 37.31 11.20
C ARG A 425 -2.95 37.15 9.74
#